data_AF-A0A932RUD8-F1
#
_entry.id   AF-A0A932RUD8-F1
#
_cell.length_a   1.000
_cell.length_b   1.000
_cell.length_c   1.000
_cell.angle_alpha   90.00
_cell.angle_beta   90.00
_cell.angle_gamma   90.00
#
_symmetry.space_group_name_H-M   'P 1'
#
loop_
_entity.id
_entity.type
_entity.pdbx_description
1 polymer ?
#
loop_
_entity_poly.entity_id
_entity_poly.type
_entity_poly.pdbx_seq_one_letter_code
_entity_poly.pdbx_strand_id
1 'polypeptide(L)'
;MEVSHRLRPRDYTLASLLAEHTTLTTEQITMILFTSPTTCRHRLHALRGIGFVDRFIRRRPGAGSPVCWVSGPLAARYSALAAGEPPPTARIVRERQDRVYATPLLEHLLAVNGFFAALLAHARQDPGTRLQRWWSERTTSAAFGRRIHPDGHGVWVENGTSVGFHLELDRGTEPLARLGDKLAPHRRLHADGGVAYPVLFVLPNRTREQNLHRRLATHPEPGVIVATTSPEAGGDPAGPVWRIAGNGRHRLRLADLPAGHGHPSPLNPGPPEPDHDPLWLLTAG
;
A
#
# COMPACT_ATOMS: atom_id res chain seq x y z
N MET A 1 -0.45 -12.08 -32.77
CA MET A 1 0.90 -11.85 -32.19
C MET A 1 1.37 -10.40 -32.40
N GLU A 2 0.44 -9.43 -32.37
CA GLU A 2 0.69 -8.02 -32.75
C GLU A 2 0.73 -7.07 -31.53
N VAL A 3 0.40 -7.60 -30.34
CA VAL A 3 0.20 -6.80 -29.12
C VAL A 3 1.50 -6.56 -28.36
N SER A 4 2.52 -7.43 -28.48
CA SER A 4 3.78 -7.29 -27.72
C SER A 4 4.55 -6.02 -28.08
N HIS A 5 4.56 -5.60 -29.34
CA HIS A 5 5.22 -4.36 -29.78
C HIS A 5 4.55 -3.08 -29.22
N ARG A 6 3.34 -3.19 -28.66
CA ARG A 6 2.59 -2.04 -28.12
C ARG A 6 2.77 -1.85 -26.61
N LEU A 7 3.25 -2.86 -25.89
CA LEU A 7 3.44 -2.83 -24.43
C LEU A 7 4.86 -2.37 -24.08
N ARG A 8 4.98 -1.62 -23.00
CA ARG A 8 6.20 -1.03 -22.46
C ARG A 8 6.43 -1.55 -21.04
N PRO A 9 7.66 -1.51 -20.49
CA PRO A 9 7.94 -1.89 -19.11
C PRO A 9 6.95 -1.29 -18.10
N ARG A 10 6.60 0.00 -18.28
CA ARG A 10 5.59 0.70 -17.49
C ARG A 10 4.22 0.03 -17.45
N ASP A 11 3.76 -0.56 -18.55
CA ASP A 11 2.44 -1.21 -18.57
C ASP A 11 2.50 -2.54 -17.81
N TYR A 12 3.62 -3.27 -17.89
CA TYR A 12 3.84 -4.45 -17.06
C TYR A 12 3.94 -4.08 -15.58
N THR A 13 4.60 -2.96 -15.24
CA THR A 13 4.58 -2.40 -13.87
C THR A 13 3.15 -2.11 -13.42
N LEU A 14 2.32 -1.48 -14.27
CA LEU A 14 0.90 -1.25 -13.96
C LEU A 14 0.16 -2.58 -13.73
N ALA A 15 0.39 -3.60 -14.55
CA ALA A 15 -0.24 -4.91 -14.38
C ALA A 15 0.15 -5.55 -13.04
N SER A 16 1.43 -5.50 -12.65
CA SER A 16 1.90 -6.00 -11.36
C SER A 16 1.27 -5.24 -10.19
N LEU A 17 1.22 -3.91 -10.26
CA LEU A 17 0.56 -3.07 -9.24
C LEU A 17 -0.93 -3.40 -9.11
N LEU A 18 -1.64 -3.61 -10.21
CA LEU A 18 -3.08 -3.98 -10.16
C LEU A 18 -3.30 -5.42 -9.69
N ALA A 19 -2.38 -6.34 -10.00
CA ALA A 19 -2.43 -7.71 -9.49
C ALA A 19 -2.19 -7.75 -7.97
N GLU A 20 -1.28 -6.93 -7.46
CA GLU A 20 -0.95 -6.87 -6.04
C GLU A 20 -1.98 -6.06 -5.24
N HIS A 21 -2.38 -4.88 -5.73
CA HIS A 21 -3.20 -3.91 -4.99
C HIS A 21 -4.65 -3.81 -5.47
N THR A 22 -5.08 -4.74 -6.32
CA THR A 22 -6.46 -4.92 -6.82
C THR A 22 -6.98 -3.82 -7.74
N THR A 23 -6.87 -2.54 -7.37
CA THR A 23 -7.40 -1.41 -8.14
C THR A 23 -6.68 -0.11 -7.82
N LEU A 24 -6.53 0.75 -8.82
CA LEU A 24 -5.95 2.09 -8.67
C LEU A 24 -6.79 3.12 -9.41
N THR A 25 -6.85 4.36 -8.90
CA THR A 25 -7.49 5.45 -9.63
C THR A 25 -6.57 5.99 -10.75
N THR A 26 -7.16 6.68 -11.73
CA THR A 26 -6.36 7.43 -12.72
C THR A 26 -5.34 8.37 -12.07
N GLU A 27 -5.71 9.01 -10.95
CA GLU A 27 -4.84 9.93 -10.22
C GLU A 27 -3.66 9.19 -9.58
N GLN A 28 -3.93 8.08 -8.89
CA GLN A 28 -2.88 7.22 -8.30
C GLN A 28 -1.92 6.68 -9.37
N ILE A 29 -2.45 6.18 -10.49
CA ILE A 29 -1.62 5.70 -11.60
C ILE A 29 -0.79 6.84 -12.19
N THR A 30 -1.35 8.05 -12.28
CA THR A 30 -0.62 9.21 -12.77
C THR A 30 0.54 9.54 -11.83
N MET A 31 0.29 9.63 -10.52
CA MET A 31 1.32 9.90 -9.52
C MET A 31 2.47 8.88 -9.60
N ILE A 32 2.14 7.59 -9.74
CA ILE A 32 3.14 6.52 -9.74
C ILE A 32 3.91 6.48 -11.07
N LEU A 33 3.22 6.44 -12.22
CA LEU A 33 3.81 6.02 -13.50
C LEU A 33 3.93 7.12 -14.56
N PHE A 34 3.40 8.31 -14.33
CA PHE A 34 3.37 9.38 -15.33
C PHE A 34 3.79 10.74 -14.75
N THR A 35 4.12 11.68 -15.63
CA THR A 35 4.35 13.10 -15.29
C THR A 35 3.17 13.97 -15.72
N SER A 36 2.30 13.46 -16.61
CA SER A 36 1.15 14.17 -17.16
C SER A 36 -0.14 13.34 -17.00
N PRO A 37 -1.19 13.90 -16.36
CA PRO A 37 -2.50 13.27 -16.27
C PRO A 37 -3.13 12.97 -17.66
N THR A 38 -2.87 13.81 -18.66
CA THR A 38 -3.40 13.62 -20.02
C THR A 38 -2.75 12.42 -20.69
N THR A 39 -1.42 12.33 -20.63
CA THR A 39 -0.67 11.17 -21.17
C THR A 39 -1.08 9.88 -20.47
N CYS A 40 -1.28 9.90 -19.15
CA CYS A 40 -1.77 8.77 -18.37
C CYS A 40 -3.13 8.28 -18.91
N ARG A 41 -4.12 9.18 -19.02
CA ARG A 41 -5.46 8.84 -19.54
C ARG A 41 -5.40 8.26 -20.94
N HIS A 42 -4.67 8.89 -21.87
CA HIS A 42 -4.52 8.38 -23.23
C HIS A 42 -3.92 6.97 -23.25
N ARG A 43 -2.88 6.73 -22.43
CA ARG A 43 -2.26 5.41 -22.34
C ARG A 43 -3.22 4.37 -21.76
N LEU A 44 -3.93 4.68 -20.68
CA LEU A 44 -4.91 3.78 -20.06
C LEU A 44 -6.07 3.44 -21.02
N HIS A 45 -6.54 4.40 -21.81
CA HIS A 45 -7.54 4.14 -22.85
C HIS A 45 -7.01 3.21 -23.96
N ALA A 46 -5.77 3.41 -24.41
CA ALA A 46 -5.14 2.52 -25.38
C ALA A 46 -4.95 1.10 -24.85
N LEU A 47 -4.50 0.95 -23.59
CA LEU A 47 -4.35 -0.35 -22.92
C LEU A 47 -5.70 -1.06 -22.74
N ARG A 48 -6.76 -0.30 -22.45
CA ARG A 48 -8.11 -0.85 -22.38
C ARG A 48 -8.62 -1.33 -23.74
N GLY A 49 -8.31 -0.61 -24.81
CA GLY A 49 -8.69 -1.00 -26.18
C GLY A 49 -8.16 -2.36 -26.61
N ILE A 50 -7.05 -2.81 -26.02
CA ILE A 50 -6.45 -4.15 -26.25
C ILE A 50 -6.76 -5.16 -25.13
N GLY A 51 -7.63 -4.82 -24.18
CA GLY A 51 -8.00 -5.70 -23.06
C GLY A 51 -6.89 -5.93 -22.02
N PHE A 52 -5.88 -5.06 -21.98
CA PHE A 52 -4.78 -5.14 -21.01
C PHE A 52 -5.23 -4.68 -19.62
N VAL A 53 -6.01 -3.60 -19.54
CA VAL A 53 -6.70 -3.16 -18.33
C VAL A 53 -8.20 -3.02 -18.61
N ASP A 54 -9.01 -3.01 -17.55
CA ASP A 54 -10.39 -2.53 -17.63
C ASP A 54 -10.63 -1.44 -16.58
N ARG A 55 -11.81 -0.83 -16.61
CA ARG A 55 -12.17 0.25 -15.69
C ARG A 55 -13.61 0.17 -15.24
N PHE A 56 -13.89 0.77 -14.09
CA PHE A 56 -15.24 1.06 -13.63
C PHE A 56 -15.29 2.43 -12.94
N ILE A 57 -16.49 2.95 -12.78
CA ILE A 57 -16.76 4.16 -11.98
C ILE A 57 -17.89 3.81 -11.02
N ARG A 58 -17.67 4.01 -9.72
CA ARG A 58 -18.73 3.84 -8.72
C ARG A 58 -19.29 5.21 -8.35
N ARG A 59 -20.46 5.53 -8.90
CA ARG A 59 -21.16 6.79 -8.60
C ARG A 59 -21.75 6.74 -7.19
N ARG A 60 -21.50 7.79 -6.39
CA ARG A 60 -22.11 7.99 -5.07
C ARG A 60 -22.60 9.44 -4.97
N PRO A 61 -23.83 9.68 -4.48
CA PRO A 61 -24.30 11.05 -4.23
C PRO A 61 -23.36 11.77 -3.25
N GLY A 62 -22.98 13.01 -3.58
CA GLY A 62 -22.15 13.85 -2.70
C GLY A 62 -20.66 13.51 -2.62
N ALA A 63 -20.17 12.52 -3.38
CA ALA A 63 -18.75 12.15 -3.40
C ALA A 63 -18.17 12.14 -4.82
N GLY A 64 -16.87 12.42 -4.92
CA GLY A 64 -16.12 12.23 -6.16
C GLY A 64 -16.25 10.79 -6.66
N SER A 65 -16.41 10.60 -7.97
CA SER A 65 -16.54 9.28 -8.60
C SER A 65 -15.29 9.00 -9.43
N PRO A 66 -14.17 8.58 -8.81
CA PRO A 66 -12.94 8.35 -9.53
C PRO A 66 -13.08 7.18 -10.51
N VAL A 67 -12.40 7.30 -11.66
CA VAL A 67 -12.22 6.17 -12.57
C VAL A 67 -11.22 5.22 -11.93
N CYS A 68 -11.68 4.01 -11.62
CA CYS A 68 -10.88 2.94 -11.05
C CYS A 68 -10.47 1.97 -12.15
N TRP A 69 -9.23 1.51 -12.13
CA TRP A 69 -8.65 0.61 -13.11
C TRP A 69 -8.30 -0.72 -12.47
N VAL A 70 -8.55 -1.81 -13.19
CA VAL A 70 -8.35 -3.19 -12.75
C VAL A 70 -7.65 -3.98 -13.86
N SER A 71 -7.00 -5.09 -13.49
CA SER A 71 -6.36 -5.97 -14.48
C SER A 71 -7.37 -6.48 -15.50
N GLY A 72 -7.03 -6.34 -16.79
CA GLY A 72 -7.79 -6.94 -17.89
C GLY A 72 -7.36 -8.38 -18.15
N PRO A 73 -8.06 -9.12 -19.02
CA PRO A 73 -7.73 -10.51 -19.34
C PRO A 73 -6.29 -10.69 -19.84
N LEU A 74 -5.77 -9.74 -20.63
CA LEU A 74 -4.42 -9.84 -21.17
C LEU A 74 -3.34 -9.64 -20.10
N ALA A 75 -3.49 -8.65 -19.21
CA ALA A 75 -2.58 -8.48 -18.08
C ALA A 75 -2.63 -9.68 -17.14
N ALA A 76 -3.84 -10.17 -16.79
CA ALA A 76 -4.00 -11.33 -15.92
C ALA A 76 -3.32 -12.59 -16.49
N ARG A 77 -3.40 -12.80 -17.82
CA ARG A 77 -2.68 -13.88 -18.50
C ARG A 77 -1.17 -13.74 -18.37
N TYR A 78 -0.61 -12.56 -18.64
CA TYR A 78 0.84 -12.37 -18.58
C TYR A 78 1.38 -12.46 -17.15
N SER A 79 0.67 -11.92 -16.16
CA SER A 79 1.05 -12.07 -14.75
C SER A 79 1.06 -13.54 -14.32
N ALA A 80 0.05 -14.33 -14.68
CA ALA A 80 0.01 -15.76 -14.38
C ALA A 80 1.18 -16.51 -15.03
N LEU A 81 1.44 -16.28 -16.33
CA LEU A 81 2.54 -16.92 -17.03
C LEU A 81 3.91 -16.55 -16.46
N ALA A 82 4.10 -15.28 -16.08
CA ALA A 82 5.34 -14.83 -15.42
C ALA A 82 5.55 -15.51 -14.06
N ALA A 83 4.47 -15.84 -13.35
CA ALA A 83 4.50 -16.60 -12.10
C ALA A 83 4.57 -18.12 -12.30
N GLY A 84 4.63 -18.63 -13.54
CA GLY A 84 4.59 -20.07 -13.82
C GLY A 84 3.22 -20.72 -13.59
N GLU A 85 2.16 -19.92 -13.48
CA GLU A 85 0.78 -20.37 -13.24
C GLU A 85 -0.03 -20.48 -14.55
N PRO A 86 -1.03 -21.37 -14.61
CA PRO A 86 -1.94 -21.43 -15.75
C PRO A 86 -2.76 -20.13 -15.86
N PRO A 87 -2.89 -19.55 -17.07
CA PRO A 87 -3.70 -18.33 -17.25
C PRO A 87 -5.15 -18.50 -16.80
N PRO A 88 -5.73 -17.53 -16.09
CA PRO A 88 -7.13 -17.57 -15.71
C PRO A 88 -8.03 -17.46 -16.93
N THR A 89 -9.20 -18.11 -16.87
CA THR A 89 -10.23 -17.94 -17.91
C THR A 89 -10.82 -16.53 -17.88
N ALA A 90 -11.38 -16.08 -19.00
CA ALA A 90 -12.04 -14.77 -19.07
C ALA A 90 -13.17 -14.62 -18.03
N ARG A 91 -13.91 -15.71 -17.74
CA ARG A 91 -14.94 -15.74 -16.69
C ARG A 91 -14.36 -15.42 -15.31
N ILE A 92 -13.25 -16.07 -14.94
CA ILE A 92 -12.59 -15.84 -13.64
C ILE A 92 -12.11 -14.38 -13.53
N VAL A 93 -11.53 -13.83 -14.60
CA VAL A 93 -11.10 -12.43 -14.62
C VAL A 93 -12.30 -11.49 -14.43
N ARG A 94 -13.41 -11.74 -15.13
CA ARG A 94 -14.62 -10.93 -15.02
C ARG A 94 -15.22 -10.96 -13.61
N GLU A 95 -15.32 -12.13 -13.00
CA GLU A 95 -15.81 -12.29 -11.62
C GLU A 95 -14.92 -11.55 -10.61
N ARG A 96 -13.60 -11.57 -10.80
CA ARG A 96 -12.67 -10.77 -9.99
C ARG A 96 -12.98 -9.28 -10.13
N GLN A 97 -13.14 -8.77 -11.36
CA GLN A 97 -13.47 -7.36 -11.61
C GLN A 97 -14.81 -6.96 -10.98
N ASP A 98 -15.84 -7.78 -11.13
CA ASP A 98 -17.18 -7.52 -10.58
C ASP A 98 -17.15 -7.53 -9.04
N ARG A 99 -16.31 -8.37 -8.42
CA ARG A 99 -16.09 -8.36 -6.96
C ARG A 99 -15.45 -7.07 -6.47
N VAL A 100 -14.49 -6.52 -7.23
CA VAL A 100 -13.88 -5.20 -6.90
C VAL A 100 -14.92 -4.09 -7.01
N TYR A 101 -15.79 -4.13 -8.01
CA TYR A 101 -16.86 -3.15 -8.17
C TYR A 101 -17.86 -3.22 -7.00
N ALA A 102 -18.27 -4.44 -6.60
CA ALA A 102 -19.28 -4.68 -5.59
C ALA A 102 -18.80 -4.49 -4.15
N THR A 103 -17.49 -4.49 -3.88
CA THR A 103 -16.97 -4.49 -2.50
C THR A 103 -17.33 -3.20 -1.73
N PRO A 104 -17.88 -3.31 -0.51
CA PRO A 104 -18.13 -2.13 0.32
C PRO A 104 -16.82 -1.44 0.75
N LEU A 105 -15.71 -2.17 0.76
CA LEU A 105 -14.39 -1.71 1.23
C LEU A 105 -13.61 -0.90 0.20
N LEU A 106 -14.15 -0.66 -1.01
CA LEU A 106 -13.37 -0.01 -2.08
C LEU A 106 -12.80 1.36 -1.68
N GLU A 107 -13.54 2.19 -0.93
CA GLU A 107 -13.01 3.49 -0.49
C GLU A 107 -11.85 3.34 0.50
N HIS A 108 -11.89 2.32 1.35
CA HIS A 108 -10.80 1.98 2.26
C HIS A 108 -9.58 1.51 1.46
N LEU A 109 -9.78 0.57 0.54
CA LEU A 109 -8.73 0.09 -0.37
C LEU A 109 -8.09 1.23 -1.18
N LEU A 110 -8.89 2.15 -1.73
CA LEU A 110 -8.38 3.30 -2.46
C LEU A 110 -7.58 4.25 -1.55
N ALA A 111 -7.98 4.42 -0.30
CA ALA A 111 -7.25 5.25 0.66
C ALA A 111 -5.90 4.62 1.01
N VAL A 112 -5.86 3.30 1.24
CA VAL A 112 -4.63 2.54 1.51
C VAL A 112 -3.69 2.64 0.31
N ASN A 113 -4.20 2.40 -0.90
CA ASN A 113 -3.39 2.54 -2.12
C ASN A 113 -2.92 3.98 -2.35
N GLY A 114 -3.71 4.97 -1.93
CA GLY A 114 -3.35 6.39 -1.97
C GLY A 114 -2.14 6.72 -1.08
N PHE A 115 -2.06 6.12 0.11
CA PHE A 115 -0.93 6.30 1.02
C PHE A 115 0.39 5.87 0.36
N PHE A 116 0.44 4.66 -0.20
CA PHE A 116 1.66 4.16 -0.84
C PHE A 116 1.95 4.86 -2.18
N ALA A 117 0.91 5.25 -2.93
CA ALA A 117 1.09 6.08 -4.13
C ALA A 117 1.74 7.43 -3.80
N ALA A 118 1.41 8.03 -2.66
CA ALA A 118 2.05 9.26 -2.19
C ALA A 118 3.53 9.06 -1.84
N LEU A 119 3.90 7.94 -1.20
CA LEU A 119 5.31 7.58 -0.97
C LEU A 119 6.09 7.41 -2.27
N LEU A 120 5.51 6.75 -3.27
CA LEU A 120 6.13 6.62 -4.59
C LEU A 120 6.24 7.96 -5.32
N ALA A 121 5.26 8.85 -5.15
CA ALA A 121 5.31 10.20 -5.71
C ALA A 121 6.41 11.06 -5.06
N HIS A 122 6.60 10.92 -3.74
CA HIS A 122 7.70 11.54 -3.01
C HIS A 122 9.05 11.03 -3.52
N ALA A 123 9.21 9.69 -3.62
CA ALA A 123 10.44 9.06 -4.09
C ALA A 123 10.89 9.48 -5.50
N ARG A 124 9.95 9.89 -6.34
CA ARG A 124 10.26 10.42 -7.67
C ARG A 124 10.85 11.83 -7.67
N GLN A 125 10.62 12.58 -6.60
CA GLN A 125 11.07 13.98 -6.46
C GLN A 125 12.33 14.08 -5.61
N ASP A 126 12.60 13.09 -4.76
CA ASP A 126 13.78 13.03 -3.91
C ASP A 126 14.62 11.77 -4.20
N PRO A 127 15.74 11.89 -4.94
CA PRO A 127 16.62 10.77 -5.30
C PRO A 127 17.21 10.00 -4.11
N GLY A 128 17.24 10.61 -2.91
CA GLY A 128 17.71 9.94 -1.69
C GLY A 128 16.70 8.94 -1.12
N THR A 129 15.50 8.85 -1.70
CA THR A 129 14.38 8.09 -1.12
C THR A 129 13.84 7.01 -2.05
N ARG A 130 13.34 5.92 -1.47
CA ARG A 130 12.78 4.78 -2.22
C ARG A 130 11.80 3.97 -1.37
N LEU A 131 10.69 3.55 -1.97
CA LEU A 131 9.84 2.50 -1.41
C LEU A 131 10.31 1.15 -1.98
N GLN A 132 11.10 0.40 -1.22
CA GLN A 132 11.70 -0.86 -1.67
C GLN A 132 10.75 -2.06 -1.63
N ARG A 133 9.65 -1.96 -0.88
CA ARG A 133 8.62 -2.99 -0.80
C ARG A 133 7.27 -2.34 -0.59
N TRP A 134 6.25 -2.81 -1.31
CA TRP A 134 4.86 -2.50 -1.05
C TRP A 134 4.03 -3.77 -1.20
N TRP A 135 3.46 -4.25 -0.10
CA TRP A 135 2.55 -5.39 -0.07
C TRP A 135 1.15 -4.98 0.36
N SER A 136 0.16 -5.58 -0.30
CA SER A 136 -1.25 -5.53 0.10
C SER A 136 -1.48 -6.27 1.43
N GLU A 137 -2.64 -6.07 2.06
CA GLU A 137 -3.10 -6.87 3.21
C GLU A 137 -2.93 -8.38 2.95
N ARG A 138 -3.34 -8.85 1.77
CA ARG A 138 -3.27 -10.27 1.39
C ARG A 138 -1.85 -10.81 1.44
N THR A 139 -0.92 -10.11 0.77
CA THR A 139 0.48 -10.54 0.68
C THR A 139 1.19 -10.37 2.02
N THR A 140 0.91 -9.27 2.73
CA THR A 140 1.44 -9.03 4.08
C THR A 140 1.01 -10.13 5.04
N SER A 141 -0.29 -10.41 5.14
CA SER A 141 -0.79 -11.45 6.02
C SER A 141 -0.17 -12.81 5.70
N ALA A 142 -0.04 -13.18 4.42
CA ALA A 142 0.63 -14.41 4.02
C ALA A 142 2.11 -14.43 4.43
N ALA A 143 2.85 -13.35 4.17
CA ALA A 143 4.28 -13.24 4.48
C ALA A 143 4.60 -13.32 5.98
N PHE A 144 3.66 -12.93 6.85
CA PHE A 144 3.77 -13.02 8.30
C PHE A 144 2.98 -14.19 8.90
N GLY A 145 2.78 -15.27 8.13
CA GLY A 145 2.17 -16.51 8.61
C GLY A 145 0.73 -16.37 9.12
N ARG A 146 0.00 -15.38 8.59
CA ARG A 146 -1.38 -15.00 8.98
C ARG A 146 -1.54 -14.63 10.46
N ARG A 147 -0.46 -14.17 11.10
CA ARG A 147 -0.47 -13.72 12.50
C ARG A 147 -0.93 -12.28 12.65
N ILE A 148 -0.70 -11.46 11.62
CA ILE A 148 -1.12 -10.06 11.53
C ILE A 148 -1.87 -9.83 10.22
N HIS A 149 -2.72 -8.79 10.22
CA HIS A 149 -3.57 -8.42 9.09
C HIS A 149 -3.59 -6.89 8.90
N PRO A 150 -2.43 -6.23 8.78
CA PRO A 150 -2.41 -4.80 8.50
C PRO A 150 -2.92 -4.54 7.09
N ASP A 151 -3.44 -3.34 6.84
CA ASP A 151 -3.97 -2.92 5.54
C ASP A 151 -2.90 -2.94 4.44
N GLY A 152 -1.63 -2.78 4.82
CA GLY A 152 -0.49 -3.00 3.95
C GLY A 152 0.84 -2.99 4.70
N HIS A 153 1.90 -3.36 4.00
CA HIS A 153 3.27 -3.34 4.51
C HIS A 153 4.20 -2.62 3.55
N GLY A 154 5.12 -1.83 4.09
CA GLY A 154 6.13 -1.14 3.31
C GLY A 154 7.53 -1.24 3.90
N VAL A 155 8.53 -1.09 3.04
CA VAL A 155 9.91 -0.79 3.47
C VAL A 155 10.35 0.49 2.78
N TRP A 156 10.49 1.54 3.56
CA TRP A 156 10.91 2.86 3.11
C TRP A 156 12.40 3.04 3.35
N VAL A 157 13.09 3.62 2.38
CA VAL A 157 14.50 3.98 2.48
C VAL A 157 14.66 5.47 2.23
N GLU A 158 15.44 6.13 3.07
CA GLU A 158 15.85 7.53 2.90
C GLU A 158 17.32 7.67 3.32
N ASN A 159 18.17 8.12 2.40
CA ASN A 159 19.59 8.39 2.64
C ASN A 159 20.35 7.23 3.31
N GLY A 160 20.00 5.99 2.95
CA GLY A 160 20.60 4.76 3.49
C GLY A 160 19.93 4.21 4.75
N THR A 161 19.04 4.96 5.40
CA THR A 161 18.23 4.47 6.51
C THR A 161 17.01 3.72 5.97
N SER A 162 16.78 2.50 6.47
CA SER A 162 15.66 1.65 6.08
C SER A 162 14.69 1.44 7.24
N VAL A 163 13.39 1.67 6.99
CA VAL A 163 12.30 1.53 7.94
C VAL A 163 11.23 0.64 7.33
N GLY A 164 11.10 -0.58 7.85
CA GLY A 164 9.92 -1.42 7.60
C GLY A 164 8.75 -0.97 8.47
N PHE A 165 7.52 -1.04 7.97
CA PHE A 165 6.34 -0.60 8.71
C PHE A 165 5.08 -1.38 8.30
N HIS A 166 4.13 -1.50 9.24
CA HIS A 166 2.78 -2.01 8.97
C HIS A 166 1.79 -0.84 8.99
N LEU A 167 0.90 -0.76 8.01
CA LEU A 167 -0.08 0.30 7.88
C LEU A 167 -1.46 -0.14 8.39
N GLU A 168 -2.09 0.73 9.17
CA GLU A 168 -3.49 0.66 9.57
C GLU A 168 -4.15 2.00 9.21
N LEU A 169 -5.03 1.98 8.21
CA LEU A 169 -5.78 3.16 7.82
C LEU A 169 -7.13 3.14 8.54
N ASP A 170 -7.43 4.21 9.25
CA ASP A 170 -8.69 4.31 9.96
C ASP A 170 -9.60 5.34 9.30
N ARG A 171 -10.83 4.92 9.03
CA ARG A 171 -11.88 5.78 8.46
C ARG A 171 -12.83 6.34 9.51
N GLY A 172 -12.56 6.12 10.80
CA GLY A 172 -13.44 6.53 11.89
C GLY A 172 -14.67 5.65 12.07
N THR A 173 -14.75 4.51 11.38
CA THR A 173 -15.92 3.60 11.40
C THR A 173 -15.88 2.60 12.56
N GLU A 174 -14.70 2.39 13.16
CA GLU A 174 -14.53 1.44 14.26
C GLU A 174 -14.32 2.15 15.62
N PRO A 175 -14.67 1.52 16.75
CA PRO A 175 -14.29 2.03 18.08
C PRO A 175 -12.77 2.00 18.28
N LEU A 176 -12.21 2.94 19.05
CA LEU A 176 -10.78 2.98 19.38
C LEU A 176 -10.28 1.71 20.09
N ALA A 177 -11.18 0.98 20.77
CA ALA A 177 -10.86 -0.31 21.36
C ALA A 177 -10.41 -1.32 20.31
N ARG A 178 -11.10 -1.38 19.17
CA ARG A 178 -10.73 -2.25 18.06
C ARG A 178 -9.38 -1.89 17.47
N LEU A 179 -9.03 -0.60 17.40
CA LEU A 179 -7.69 -0.19 16.98
C LEU A 179 -6.60 -0.68 17.95
N GLY A 180 -6.87 -0.65 19.25
CA GLY A 180 -5.96 -1.20 20.26
C GLY A 180 -5.78 -2.71 20.13
N ASP A 181 -6.87 -3.45 19.89
CA ASP A 181 -6.84 -4.92 19.76
C ASP A 181 -5.94 -5.39 18.60
N LYS A 182 -5.72 -4.54 17.58
CA LYS A 182 -4.82 -4.80 16.45
C LYS A 182 -3.34 -4.84 16.86
N LEU A 183 -2.96 -4.30 18.02
CA LEU A 183 -1.57 -4.23 18.48
C LEU A 183 -1.09 -5.52 19.15
N ALA A 184 -1.95 -6.22 19.88
CA ALA A 184 -1.57 -7.46 20.57
C ALA A 184 -0.99 -8.54 19.64
N PRO A 185 -1.51 -8.77 18.41
CA PRO A 185 -0.87 -9.63 17.42
C PRO A 185 0.56 -9.22 17.04
N HIS A 186 0.82 -7.92 16.90
CA HIS A 186 2.15 -7.40 16.57
C HIS A 186 3.14 -7.62 17.72
N ARG A 187 2.69 -7.41 18.97
CA ARG A 187 3.49 -7.71 20.16
C ARG A 187 3.89 -9.18 20.22
N ARG A 188 2.95 -10.09 19.95
CA ARG A 188 3.22 -11.54 19.89
C ARG A 188 4.20 -11.89 18.78
N LEU A 189 4.01 -11.32 17.59
CA LEU A 189 4.95 -11.51 16.48
C LEU A 189 6.37 -11.11 16.87
N HIS A 190 6.55 -9.96 17.52
CA HIS A 190 7.86 -9.53 17.99
C HIS A 190 8.44 -10.45 19.07
N ALA A 191 7.64 -10.84 20.06
CA ALA A 191 8.07 -11.73 21.14
C ALA A 191 8.51 -13.11 20.63
N ASP A 192 7.92 -13.60 19.53
CA ASP A 192 8.28 -14.86 18.88
C ASP A 192 9.52 -14.73 17.96
N GLY A 193 10.28 -13.63 18.06
CA GLY A 193 11.50 -13.39 17.26
C GLY A 193 11.24 -12.79 15.88
N GLY A 194 10.04 -12.23 15.66
CA GLY A 194 9.69 -11.50 14.45
C GLY A 194 10.22 -10.06 14.41
N VAL A 195 9.80 -9.32 13.38
CA VAL A 195 10.18 -7.93 13.15
C VAL A 195 9.66 -6.99 14.25
N ALA A 196 10.40 -5.92 14.51
CA ALA A 196 10.00 -4.83 15.40
C ALA A 196 9.65 -3.58 14.57
N TYR A 197 8.71 -3.74 13.64
CA TYR A 197 8.25 -2.64 12.78
C TYR A 197 7.18 -1.80 13.48
N PRO A 198 7.22 -0.46 13.33
CA PRO A 198 6.15 0.41 13.79
C PRO A 198 4.84 0.09 13.08
N VAL A 199 3.75 0.15 13.84
CA VAL A 199 2.39 0.16 13.32
C VAL A 199 1.98 1.61 13.11
N LEU A 200 1.76 1.97 11.85
CA LEU A 200 1.39 3.31 11.41
C LEU A 200 -0.13 3.43 11.36
N PHE A 201 -0.72 4.32 12.16
CA PHE A 201 -2.14 4.66 12.03
C PHE A 201 -2.32 5.97 11.26
N VAL A 202 -3.00 5.88 10.12
CA VAL A 202 -3.50 7.07 9.40
C VAL A 202 -4.94 7.31 9.85
N LEU A 203 -5.15 8.36 10.63
CA LEU A 203 -6.42 8.66 11.30
C LEU A 203 -7.17 9.78 10.58
N PRO A 204 -8.51 9.81 10.65
CA PRO A 204 -9.31 10.72 9.83
C PRO A 204 -9.24 12.18 10.29
N ASN A 205 -8.84 12.43 11.54
CA ASN A 205 -8.69 13.78 12.10
C ASN A 205 -7.86 13.78 13.39
N ARG A 206 -7.44 14.98 13.79
CA ARG A 206 -6.63 15.24 14.99
C ARG A 206 -7.32 14.81 16.29
N THR A 207 -8.64 14.95 16.39
CA THR A 207 -9.39 14.55 17.60
C THR A 207 -9.29 13.04 17.81
N ARG A 208 -9.43 12.27 16.74
CA ARG A 208 -9.29 10.81 16.79
C ARG A 208 -7.85 10.38 17.10
N GLU A 209 -6.86 11.09 16.57
CA GLU A 209 -5.45 10.93 16.95
C GLU A 209 -5.23 11.13 18.45
N GLN A 210 -5.70 12.24 19.01
CA GLN A 210 -5.55 12.53 20.44
C GLN A 210 -6.23 11.48 21.33
N ASN A 211 -7.41 11.01 20.95
CA ASN A 211 -8.11 9.98 21.71
C ASN A 211 -7.41 8.62 21.64
N LEU A 212 -6.83 8.24 20.49
CA LEU A 212 -5.99 7.04 20.40
C LEU A 212 -4.76 7.16 21.30
N HIS A 213 -4.05 8.29 21.27
CA HIS A 213 -2.91 8.54 22.15
C HIS A 213 -3.27 8.45 23.65
N ARG A 214 -4.42 9.01 24.05
CA ARG A 214 -4.91 8.90 25.45
C ARG A 214 -5.22 7.45 25.83
N ARG A 215 -5.76 6.67 24.89
CA ARG A 215 -6.00 5.24 25.10
C ARG A 215 -4.68 4.47 25.26
N LEU A 216 -3.71 4.70 24.38
CA LEU A 216 -2.41 4.03 24.45
C LEU A 216 -1.63 4.38 25.73
N ALA A 217 -1.82 5.60 26.27
CA ALA A 217 -1.26 5.98 27.57
C ALA A 217 -1.91 5.24 28.75
N THR A 218 -3.18 4.86 28.65
CA THR A 218 -3.91 4.12 29.70
C THR A 218 -3.81 2.60 29.54
N HIS A 219 -3.63 2.13 28.31
CA HIS A 219 -3.52 0.72 27.93
C HIS A 219 -2.32 0.56 26.99
N PRO A 220 -1.08 0.60 27.52
CA PRO A 220 0.12 0.46 26.71
C PRO A 220 0.24 -0.96 26.16
N GLU A 221 0.85 -1.09 24.98
CA GLU A 221 1.25 -2.37 24.38
C GLU A 221 2.79 -2.41 24.32
N PRO A 222 3.45 -2.96 25.36
CA PRO A 222 4.90 -2.96 25.45
C PRO A 222 5.53 -3.66 24.24
N GLY A 223 6.61 -3.06 23.71
CA GLY A 223 7.35 -3.62 22.58
C GLY A 223 6.73 -3.34 21.21
N VAL A 224 5.58 -2.65 21.13
CA VAL A 224 5.00 -2.20 19.85
C VAL A 224 5.16 -0.70 19.71
N ILE A 225 5.86 -0.27 18.67
CA ILE A 225 5.97 1.15 18.32
C ILE A 225 4.72 1.53 17.55
N VAL A 226 3.99 2.53 18.04
CA VAL A 226 2.80 3.06 17.37
C VAL A 226 3.09 4.49 16.95
N ALA A 227 2.99 4.76 15.64
CA ALA A 227 3.11 6.11 15.10
C ALA A 227 1.80 6.50 14.42
N THR A 228 1.37 7.74 14.60
CA THR A 228 0.08 8.22 14.08
C THR A 228 0.26 9.45 13.20
N THR A 229 -0.62 9.60 12.23
CA THR A 229 -0.79 10.84 11.47
C THR A 229 -2.27 11.11 11.22
N SER A 230 -2.59 12.35 10.85
CA SER A 230 -3.90 12.78 10.40
C SER A 230 -3.75 13.89 9.35
N PRO A 231 -4.79 14.23 8.56
CA PRO A 231 -4.69 15.25 7.52
C PRO A 231 -4.13 16.60 8.01
N GLU A 232 -4.42 16.97 9.26
CA GLU A 232 -3.96 18.23 9.88
C GLU A 232 -2.48 18.21 10.29
N ALA A 233 -1.78 17.08 10.13
CA ALA A 233 -0.34 16.96 10.33
C ALA A 233 0.47 17.27 9.07
N GLY A 234 -0.15 17.16 7.89
CA GLY A 234 0.50 17.28 6.59
C GLY A 234 0.05 16.18 5.62
N GLY A 235 0.25 16.40 4.32
CA GLY A 235 -0.19 15.47 3.27
C GLY A 235 0.87 14.47 2.82
N ASP A 236 2.13 14.65 3.20
CA ASP A 236 3.24 13.80 2.76
C ASP A 236 3.57 12.73 3.81
N PRO A 237 3.30 11.43 3.55
CA PRO A 237 3.60 10.36 4.49
C PRO A 237 5.09 10.09 4.68
N ALA A 238 5.99 10.58 3.81
CA ALA A 238 7.43 10.49 4.04
C ALA A 238 7.95 11.62 4.96
N GLY A 239 7.25 12.75 4.97
CA GLY A 239 7.60 13.95 5.71
C GLY A 239 7.38 13.84 7.23
N PRO A 240 7.66 14.94 7.98
CA PRO A 240 7.62 14.97 9.44
C PRO A 240 6.18 15.03 9.99
N VAL A 241 5.38 14.02 9.67
CA VAL A 241 3.96 13.94 10.02
C VAL A 241 3.67 12.91 11.12
N TRP A 242 4.65 12.09 11.51
CA TRP A 242 4.41 10.95 12.39
C TRP A 242 4.64 11.26 13.85
N ARG A 243 3.61 11.06 14.68
CA ARG A 243 3.70 11.22 16.13
C ARG A 243 3.73 9.85 16.80
N ILE A 244 4.80 9.53 17.52
CA ILE A 244 4.92 8.27 18.26
C ILE A 244 4.14 8.34 19.58
N ALA A 245 3.45 7.26 19.93
CA ALA A 245 2.81 7.14 21.24
C ALA A 245 3.83 7.32 22.37
N GLY A 246 3.61 8.29 23.25
CA GLY A 246 4.50 8.58 24.38
C GLY A 246 5.68 9.52 24.09
N ASN A 247 5.92 9.95 22.85
CA ASN A 247 7.04 10.87 22.52
C ASN A 247 6.73 12.38 22.71
N GLY A 248 5.63 12.70 23.38
CA GLY A 248 5.11 14.06 23.47
C GLY A 248 4.34 14.47 22.21
N ARG A 249 4.65 15.64 21.65
CA ARG A 249 4.00 16.22 20.43
C ARG A 249 4.95 16.37 19.25
N HIS A 250 6.19 15.88 19.38
CA HIS A 250 7.18 15.95 18.32
C HIS A 250 6.80 14.99 17.18
N ARG A 251 6.81 15.49 15.94
CA ARG A 251 6.56 14.70 14.75
C ARG A 251 7.87 14.39 14.04
N LEU A 252 7.97 13.15 13.56
CA LEU A 252 9.14 12.56 12.93
C LEU A 252 8.84 12.28 11.46
N ARG A 253 9.90 12.23 10.65
CA ARG A 253 9.81 11.69 9.28
C ARG A 253 9.57 10.18 9.34
N LEU A 254 9.11 9.60 8.24
CA LEU A 254 8.96 8.14 8.17
C LEU A 254 10.29 7.41 8.40
N ALA A 255 11.38 7.95 7.86
CA ALA A 255 12.73 7.40 8.01
C ALA A 255 13.32 7.53 9.42
N ASP A 256 12.78 8.44 10.24
CA ASP A 256 13.23 8.66 11.61
C ASP A 256 12.48 7.78 12.62
N LEU A 257 11.51 6.98 12.16
CA LEU A 257 10.79 6.07 13.05
C LEU A 257 11.68 4.90 13.45
N PRO A 258 11.69 4.51 14.73
CA PRO A 258 12.45 3.33 15.14
C PRO A 258 11.84 2.08 14.48
N ALA A 259 12.68 1.27 13.86
CA ALA A 259 12.29 0.01 13.26
C ALA A 259 13.43 -1.01 13.36
N GLY A 260 13.08 -2.25 13.69
CA GLY A 260 14.02 -3.37 13.67
C GLY A 260 13.61 -4.39 12.62
N HIS A 261 14.46 -4.60 11.60
CA HIS A 261 14.26 -5.64 10.58
C HIS A 261 14.29 -7.06 11.17
N GLY A 262 14.73 -7.24 12.41
CA GLY A 262 14.86 -8.54 13.07
C GLY A 262 15.92 -9.41 12.40
N HIS A 263 16.01 -10.67 12.83
CA HIS A 263 16.83 -11.69 12.17
C HIS A 263 15.97 -12.52 11.22
N PRO A 264 16.55 -13.08 10.14
CA PRO A 264 15.85 -14.04 9.29
C PRO A 264 15.28 -15.19 10.13
N SER A 265 13.97 -15.40 10.05
CA SER A 265 13.27 -16.47 10.75
C SER A 265 12.01 -16.83 9.95
N PRO A 266 11.36 -17.98 10.21
CA PRO A 266 10.11 -18.34 9.53
C PRO A 266 8.98 -17.31 9.72
N LEU A 267 9.10 -16.40 10.69
CA LEU A 267 8.13 -15.35 11.00
C LEU A 267 8.58 -13.97 10.53
N ASN A 268 9.70 -13.88 9.82
CA ASN A 268 10.25 -12.66 9.28
C ASN A 268 10.51 -12.84 7.77
N PRO A 269 9.83 -12.08 6.90
CA PRO A 269 10.03 -12.17 5.45
C PRO A 269 11.42 -11.70 4.98
N GLY A 270 12.29 -11.27 5.90
CA GLY A 270 13.64 -10.84 5.58
C GLY A 270 13.70 -9.47 4.89
N PRO A 271 14.90 -9.07 4.44
CA PRO A 271 15.09 -7.80 3.74
C PRO A 271 14.35 -7.78 2.39
N PRO A 272 14.01 -6.59 1.84
CA PRO A 272 13.47 -6.49 0.49
C PRO A 272 14.39 -7.13 -0.56
N GLU A 273 13.83 -7.91 -1.46
CA GLU A 273 14.48 -8.43 -2.65
C GLU A 273 14.21 -7.46 -3.81
N PRO A 274 15.03 -7.45 -4.88
CA PRO A 274 14.89 -6.47 -5.96
C PRO A 274 13.51 -6.45 -6.63
N ASP A 275 12.85 -7.60 -6.75
CA ASP A 275 11.53 -7.76 -7.35
C ASP A 275 10.36 -7.37 -6.41
N HIS A 276 10.65 -7.15 -5.11
CA HIS A 276 9.70 -6.56 -4.18
C HIS A 276 9.50 -5.05 -4.41
N ASP A 277 10.41 -4.38 -5.13
CA ASP A 277 10.23 -2.97 -5.47
C ASP A 277 9.03 -2.84 -6.43
N PRO A 278 7.98 -2.06 -6.08
CA PRO A 278 6.81 -1.86 -6.94
C PRO A 278 7.14 -1.34 -8.35
N LEU A 279 8.30 -0.73 -8.55
CA LEU A 279 8.81 -0.17 -9.81
C LEU A 279 10.05 -0.91 -10.34
N TRP A 280 10.32 -2.14 -9.91
CA TRP A 280 11.52 -2.91 -10.31
C TRP A 280 11.71 -2.98 -11.84
N LEU A 281 10.64 -3.16 -12.60
CA LEU A 281 10.66 -3.18 -14.09
C LEU A 281 11.07 -1.85 -14.73
N LEU A 282 11.01 -0.74 -13.99
CA LEU A 282 11.43 0.58 -14.46
C LEU A 282 12.83 0.96 -14.02
N THR A 283 13.37 0.25 -13.02
CA THR A 283 14.70 0.51 -12.45
C THR A 283 15.74 -0.52 -12.87
N ALA A 284 15.31 -1.69 -13.36
CA ALA A 284 16.17 -2.77 -13.86
C ALA A 284 16.64 -2.59 -15.32
N GLY A 285 16.55 -1.38 -15.88
CA GLY A 285 16.86 -1.07 -17.29
C GLY A 285 17.77 0.13 -17.47
#